data_AF-A0A662FQP5-F1
#
_entry.id   AF-A0A662FQP5-F1
#
_cell.length_a   1.000
_cell.length_b   1.000
_cell.length_c   1.000
_cell.angle_alpha   90.00
_cell.angle_beta   90.00
_cell.angle_gamma   90.00
#
_symmetry.space_group_name_H-M   'P 1'
#
loop_
_entity.id
_entity.type
_entity.pdbx_description
1 polymer ?
#
loop_
_entity_poly.entity_id
_entity_poly.type
_entity_poly.pdbx_seq_one_letter_code
_entity_poly.pdbx_strand_id
1 'polypeptide(L)' 'MDNALLKLHGMKIEGEDKREEFTIIICPRCGNKNSPASKFCNSCGLCLDVKTAMRIDEVRAKADRLM' A
#
# COMPACT_ATOMS: atom_id res chain seq x y z
N MET A 1 3.68 -32.80 -2.45
CA MET A 1 4.90 -32.62 -1.63
C MET A 1 4.47 -31.80 -0.43
N ASP A 2 4.66 -32.30 0.78
CA ASP A 2 3.97 -31.81 1.98
C ASP A 2 4.63 -30.54 2.54
N ASN A 3 3.87 -29.47 2.73
CA ASN A 3 4.41 -28.17 3.17
C ASN A 3 5.07 -28.26 4.57
N ALA A 4 4.71 -29.27 5.37
CA ALA A 4 5.31 -29.55 6.67
C ALA A 4 6.79 -29.98 6.57
N LEU A 5 7.17 -30.71 5.50
CA LEU A 5 8.55 -31.17 5.30
C LEU A 5 9.48 -30.02 4.91
N LEU A 6 8.99 -29.03 4.16
CA LEU A 6 9.76 -27.88 3.72
C LEU A 6 10.16 -26.95 4.88
N LYS A 7 9.31 -26.79 5.90
CA LYS A 7 9.60 -25.99 7.10
C LYS A 7 10.76 -26.54 7.93
N LEU A 8 10.85 -27.86 8.08
CA LEU A 8 11.90 -28.53 8.87
C LEU A 8 13.29 -28.44 8.22
N HIS A 9 13.36 -28.31 6.89
CA HIS A 9 14.61 -28.26 6.14
C HIS A 9 15.19 -26.84 5.97
N GLY A 10 14.65 -25.83 6.67
CA GLY A 10 15.19 -24.47 6.66
C GLY A 10 14.96 -23.70 5.35
N MET A 11 14.13 -24.23 4.43
CA MET A 11 13.67 -23.47 3.28
C MET A 11 12.56 -22.53 3.74
N LYS A 12 12.86 -21.23 3.81
CA LYS A 12 11.85 -20.19 4.05
C LYS A 12 10.78 -20.30 2.98
N ILE A 13 9.54 -20.55 3.40
CA ILE A 13 8.38 -20.38 2.51
C ILE A 13 8.26 -18.88 2.27
N GLU A 14 8.51 -18.44 1.04
CA GLU A 14 8.36 -17.03 0.65
C GLU A 14 6.89 -16.62 0.79
N GLY A 15 6.53 -16.01 1.93
CA GLY A 15 5.18 -15.49 2.15
C GLY A 15 4.73 -15.29 3.59
N GLU A 16 5.41 -15.84 4.61
CA GLU A 16 4.90 -15.83 6.01
C GLU A 16 5.27 -14.58 6.85
N ASP A 17 5.99 -13.58 6.31
CA ASP A 17 6.47 -12.40 7.08
C ASP A 17 5.95 -11.03 6.57
N LYS A 18 4.68 -10.94 6.14
CA LYS A 18 4.03 -9.62 5.99
C LYS A 18 3.20 -9.29 7.22
N ARG A 19 3.87 -9.03 8.35
CA ARG A 19 3.24 -8.23 9.40
C ARG A 19 3.13 -6.82 8.84
N GLU A 20 1.95 -6.42 8.38
CA GLU A 20 1.72 -5.03 7.96
C GLU A 20 2.06 -4.14 9.15
N GLU A 21 3.04 -3.26 8.99
CA GLU A 21 3.37 -2.26 10.01
C GLU A 21 2.17 -1.32 10.15
N PHE A 22 1.39 -1.52 11.21
CA PHE A 22 0.24 -0.69 11.59
C PHE A 22 0.68 0.68 12.15
N THR A 23 1.60 1.35 11.46
CA THR A 23 2.13 2.65 11.87
C THR A 23 1.25 3.78 11.35
N ILE A 24 0.94 4.73 12.22
CA ILE A 24 0.17 5.93 11.87
C ILE A 24 0.94 6.76 10.84
N ILE A 25 0.24 7.24 9.81
CA ILE A 25 0.83 8.08 8.75
C ILE A 25 0.55 9.55 9.05
N ILE A 26 1.60 10.34 9.26
CA ILE A 26 1.48 11.80 9.40
C ILE A 26 1.51 12.42 8.01
N CYS A 27 0.46 13.17 7.66
CA CYS A 27 0.38 13.85 6.37
C CYS A 27 1.46 14.94 6.26
N PRO A 28 2.36 14.90 5.25
CA PRO A 28 3.42 15.90 5.10
C PRO A 28 2.90 17.28 4.68
N ARG A 29 1.65 17.37 4.19
CA ARG A 29 1.04 18.63 3.74
C ARG A 29 0.31 19.37 4.86
N CYS A 30 -0.49 18.69 5.66
CA CYS A 30 -1.32 19.32 6.69
C CYS A 30 -1.07 18.83 8.12
N GLY A 31 -0.18 17.85 8.32
CA GLY A 31 0.14 17.30 9.64
C GLY A 31 -0.90 16.34 10.25
N ASN A 32 -2.03 16.09 9.57
CA ASN A 32 -3.06 15.18 10.09
C ASN A 32 -2.52 13.74 10.27
N LYS A 33 -2.94 13.09 11.36
CA LYS A 33 -2.64 11.67 11.63
C LYS A 33 -3.68 10.79 10.93
N ASN A 34 -3.23 9.89 10.06
CA ASN A 34 -4.10 9.00 9.28
C ASN A 34 -3.81 7.54 9.62
N SER A 35 -4.79 6.68 9.37
CA SER A 35 -4.65 5.23 9.54
C SER A 35 -3.56 4.68 8.61
N PRO A 36 -2.84 3.61 8.99
CA PRO A 36 -1.92 2.89 8.09
C PRO A 36 -2.60 2.44 6.78
N ALA A 37 -3.92 2.20 6.81
CA ALA A 37 -4.68 1.80 5.62
C ALA A 37 -5.22 2.99 4.78
N SER A 38 -5.02 4.24 5.23
CA SER A 38 -5.51 5.43 4.53
C SER A 38 -4.73 5.70 3.25
N LYS A 39 -5.37 5.56 2.09
CA LYS A 39 -4.79 5.91 0.78
C LYS A 39 -4.71 7.43 0.53
N PHE A 40 -5.54 8.20 1.23
CA PHE A 40 -5.61 9.65 1.16
C PHE A 40 -5.68 10.24 2.56
N CYS A 41 -5.23 11.49 2.70
CA CYS A 41 -5.40 12.23 3.93
C CYS A 41 -6.87 12.59 4.14
N ASN A 42 -7.42 12.18 5.29
CA ASN A 42 -8.81 12.45 5.68
C ASN A 42 -9.11 13.94 5.92
N SER A 43 -8.08 14.80 5.98
CA SER A 43 -8.21 16.24 6.23
C SER A 43 -7.98 17.08 4.97
N CYS A 44 -6.93 16.83 4.19
CA CYS A 44 -6.57 17.67 3.03
C CYS A 44 -6.66 16.98 1.67
N GLY A 45 -7.01 15.67 1.63
CA GLY A 45 -7.14 14.93 0.37
C GLY A 45 -5.83 14.54 -0.32
N LEU A 46 -4.66 14.88 0.24
CA LEU A 46 -3.37 14.44 -0.31
C LEU A 46 -3.32 12.91 -0.41
N CYS A 47 -2.93 12.37 -1.57
CA CYS A 47 -2.69 10.94 -1.72
C CYS A 47 -1.45 10.53 -0.92
N LEU A 48 -1.61 9.55 -0.02
CA LEU A 48 -0.54 9.05 0.86
C LEU A 48 0.06 7.74 0.35
N ASP A 49 -0.59 7.09 -0.63
CA ASP A 49 -0.13 5.84 -1.23
C ASP A 49 0.32 6.04 -2.68
N VAL A 50 1.60 5.73 -2.93
CA VAL A 50 2.24 5.93 -4.25
C VAL A 50 1.60 5.06 -5.33
N LYS A 51 1.24 3.81 -5.01
CA LYS A 51 0.58 2.92 -5.97
C LYS A 51 -0.78 3.47 -6.39
N THR A 52 -1.54 3.98 -5.43
CA THR A 52 -2.81 4.65 -5.69
C THR A 52 -2.61 5.90 -6.54
N ALA A 53 -1.61 6.73 -6.26
CA ALA A 53 -1.30 7.91 -7.07
C ALA A 53 -1.01 7.56 -8.54
N MET A 54 -0.11 6.60 -8.79
CA MET A 54 0.22 6.14 -10.15
C MET A 54 -1.02 5.66 -10.91
N ARG A 55 -1.88 4.86 -10.27
CA ARG A 55 -3.12 4.37 -10.88
C ARG A 55 -4.07 5.51 -11.25
N ILE A 56 -4.19 6.53 -10.40
CA ILE A 56 -5.04 7.68 -10.69
C ILE A 56 -4.53 8.43 -11.92
N ASP A 57 -3.22 8.63 -12.02
CA ASP A 57 -2.61 9.33 -13.16
C ASP A 57 -2.79 8.53 -14.46
N GLU A 58 -2.66 7.20 -14.42
CA GLU A 58 -2.98 6.36 -15.57
C GLU A 58 -4.44 6.47 -16.02
N VAL A 59 -5.38 6.48 -15.07
CA VAL A 59 -6.82 6.59 -15.37
C VAL A 59 -7.14 7.96 -15.95
N ARG A 60 -6.56 9.04 -15.40
CA ARG A 60 -6.69 10.40 -15.94
C ARG A 60 -6.18 10.48 -17.36
N ALA A 61 -4.96 10.00 -17.61
CA ALA A 61 -4.39 9.98 -18.96
C ALA A 61 -5.22 9.15 -19.95
N LYS A 62 -5.87 8.07 -19.50
CA LYS A 62 -6.82 7.32 -20.34
C LYS A 62 -8.08 8.14 -20.63
N ALA A 63 -8.64 8.81 -19.63
CA ALA A 63 -9.83 9.65 -19.80
C ALA A 63 -9.56 10.82 -20.76
N ASP A 64 -8.41 11.49 -20.61
CA ASP A 64 -8.01 12.60 -21.47
C ASP A 64 -7.83 12.18 -22.94
N ARG A 65 -7.47 10.91 -23.20
CA ARG A 65 -7.37 10.36 -24.57
C ARG A 65 -8.73 10.00 -25.19
N LEU A 66 -9.79 9.91 -24.39
CA LEU A 66 -11.14 9.57 -24.85
C LEU A 66 -12.00 10.81 -25.10
N MET A 67 -11.57 11.99 -24.63
CA MET A 67 -12.16 13.30 -24.93
C MET A 67 -11.50 13.92 -26.16
#